data_AF-A0A9P5E5M1-F1
#
_entry.id   AF-A0A9P5E5M1-F1
#
_cell.length_a   1.000
_cell.length_b   1.000
_cell.length_c   1.000
_cell.angle_alpha   90.00
_cell.angle_beta   90.00
_cell.angle_gamma   90.00
#
_symmetry.space_group_name_H-M   'P 1'
#
loop_
_entity.id
_entity.type
_entity.pdbx_description
1 polymer ?
#
loop_
_entity_poly.entity_id
_entity_poly.type
_entity_poly.pdbx_seq_one_letter_code
_entity_poly.pdbx_strand_id
1 'polypeptide(L)'
;MLNRAVQRFVRPSLGFLERSQRPGQSQYPPIIATISFSSRARLENCPQNNITKVLESIWRPDVLAEAKEHSGRAGVYLNKILKFSEQVCGGELSNNARTPPIMDDVMRAVGSEYSSTSQANSLSTPPQDLPDAGPALPEISQDDLDSLFTLLCCLADFQIPADLLCSGARGTYSWADDGSVTFRESTINARLRRLLVDKPLLSAALQQLEHKRLIRRYDTQGSWIVHSSLRNDRLRSLGGDSSSRWKLEALELVFSAIPLKNINDYDPPLDKLMLRQHIEHTIAQLRDAHGTYQIPSELIYVVINGLLESSFYPGRPWKEWSIGKAKHLSDSTLNVDPYLPKVLRFQGRFEGSRERLKMVHTTFHEWDRLPWSDLKGAYALQMADTMLCLKEYSQATHGARFVLDNPRYSLDLRATAYVVLAECLMEGKLQEAEHYLFELRRECTVAAEQKRKDRAEPAGDSSIGEVSGLSKEAKLRYHISMAKLAHLRRDWESAERGWTKALNAVNKIPPRSGHTTRIILLSQREVFLQLGRSSLADETKMNIVLLEKVSANSEANYWIPRFMEWQDYLKAHSSSQIAPS
;
A
#
# COMPACT_ATOMS: atom_id res chain seq x y z
N MET A 1 24.47 16.35 -6.53
CA MET A 1 24.43 16.66 -5.08
C MET A 1 23.61 17.91 -4.73
N LEU A 2 23.62 18.98 -5.53
CA LEU A 2 22.87 20.22 -5.26
C LEU A 2 21.34 20.02 -5.15
N ASN A 3 20.74 19.22 -6.04
CA ASN A 3 19.31 18.89 -6.00
C ASN A 3 18.92 18.16 -4.69
N ARG A 4 19.84 17.36 -4.13
CA ARG A 4 19.67 16.70 -2.81
C ARG A 4 19.80 17.69 -1.64
N ALA A 5 20.66 18.72 -1.74
CA ALA A 5 20.81 19.74 -0.70
C ALA A 5 19.59 20.69 -0.67
N VAL A 6 19.08 21.12 -1.83
CA VAL A 6 17.87 21.94 -1.95
C VAL A 6 16.65 21.20 -1.37
N GLN A 7 16.47 19.92 -1.71
CA GLN A 7 15.36 19.13 -1.15
C GLN A 7 15.49 18.90 0.37
N ARG A 8 16.71 18.81 0.90
CA ARG A 8 16.97 18.48 2.31
C ARG A 8 16.90 19.67 3.25
N PHE A 9 17.20 20.89 2.78
CA PHE A 9 17.26 22.09 3.65
C PHE A 9 16.21 23.15 3.34
N VAL A 10 15.78 23.31 2.08
CA VAL A 10 14.83 24.37 1.69
C VAL A 10 13.38 23.95 1.97
N ARG A 11 13.04 22.69 1.69
CA ARG A 11 11.67 22.17 1.80
C ARG A 11 11.12 22.13 3.25
N PRO A 12 11.89 21.71 4.27
CA PRO A 12 11.41 21.70 5.66
C PRO A 12 11.30 23.11 6.26
N SER A 13 12.19 24.01 5.86
CA SER A 13 12.26 25.39 6.36
C SER A 13 11.11 26.25 5.84
N LEU A 14 10.67 26.02 4.59
CA LEU A 14 9.51 26.67 3.99
C LEU A 14 8.19 26.21 4.61
N GLY A 15 8.04 24.91 4.93
CA GLY A 15 6.86 24.41 5.63
C GLY A 15 6.73 24.88 7.09
N PHE A 16 7.81 25.38 7.68
CA PHE A 16 7.79 25.97 9.02
C PHE A 16 7.27 27.41 9.03
N LEU A 17 7.62 28.20 8.00
CA LEU A 17 7.11 29.57 7.81
C LEU A 17 5.60 29.58 7.55
N GLU A 18 5.10 28.62 6.77
CA GLU A 18 3.67 28.41 6.47
C GLU A 18 2.81 28.16 7.73
N ARG A 19 3.38 27.51 8.75
CA ARG A 19 2.69 27.20 10.02
C ARG A 19 2.75 28.30 11.07
N SER A 20 3.60 29.30 10.87
CA SER A 20 3.81 30.39 11.84
C SER A 20 2.87 31.58 11.67
N GLN A 21 2.09 31.62 10.59
CA GLN A 21 1.09 32.66 10.37
C GLN A 21 -0.24 32.29 11.03
N ARG A 22 -0.66 33.06 12.04
CA ARG A 22 -2.02 32.98 12.60
C ARG A 22 -3.00 33.67 11.66
N PRO A 23 -4.18 33.09 11.39
CA PRO A 23 -5.17 33.72 10.53
C PRO A 23 -5.77 34.94 11.24
N GLY A 24 -5.59 36.14 10.67
CA GLY A 24 -6.23 37.37 11.16
C GLY A 24 -5.43 38.66 11.09
N GLN A 25 -4.12 38.62 10.83
CA GLN A 25 -3.30 39.81 10.60
C GLN A 25 -2.34 39.60 9.44
N SER A 26 -2.66 40.15 8.27
CA SER A 26 -1.63 40.56 7.32
C SER A 26 -2.17 41.64 6.40
N GLN A 27 -1.59 42.84 6.50
CA GLN A 27 -1.70 43.92 5.50
C GLN A 27 -0.68 43.76 4.35
N TYR A 28 0.03 42.63 4.26
CA TYR A 28 1.05 42.41 3.24
C TYR A 28 0.87 41.07 2.50
N PRO A 29 1.18 41.03 1.18
CA PRO A 29 1.01 39.82 0.39
C PRO A 29 2.00 38.72 0.84
N PRO A 30 1.64 37.43 0.68
CA PRO A 30 2.46 36.33 1.14
C PRO A 30 3.81 36.33 0.41
N ILE A 31 4.91 36.35 1.18
CA ILE A 31 6.32 36.32 0.76
C ILE A 31 6.62 35.14 -0.21
N ILE A 32 5.74 34.14 -0.28
CA ILE A 32 5.90 32.92 -1.09
C ILE A 32 5.33 33.07 -2.52
N ALA A 33 4.79 34.23 -2.91
CA ALA A 33 4.25 34.41 -4.27
C ALA A 33 5.31 34.65 -5.37
N THR A 34 6.62 34.62 -5.09
CA THR A 34 7.62 35.01 -6.10
C THR A 34 8.84 34.10 -6.17
N ILE A 35 8.63 32.79 -6.30
CA ILE A 35 9.61 31.95 -7.00
C ILE A 35 8.95 31.41 -8.25
N SER A 36 9.04 32.20 -9.32
CA SER A 36 8.54 31.80 -10.64
C SER A 36 9.30 30.59 -11.17
N PHE A 37 8.67 29.83 -12.08
CA PHE A 37 9.30 28.70 -12.78
C PHE A 37 10.67 29.07 -13.40
N SER A 38 10.81 30.33 -13.84
CA SER A 38 12.07 30.92 -14.33
C SER A 38 13.19 30.92 -13.27
N SER A 39 12.87 31.23 -12.01
CA SER A 39 13.87 31.28 -10.92
C SER A 39 14.40 29.89 -10.56
N ARG A 40 13.55 28.87 -10.69
CA ARG A 40 13.92 27.46 -10.51
C ARG A 40 14.82 26.96 -11.64
N ALA A 41 14.48 27.26 -12.89
CA ALA A 41 15.30 26.91 -14.04
C ALA A 41 16.69 27.58 -14.00
N ARG A 42 16.78 28.81 -13.47
CA ARG A 42 18.07 29.52 -13.29
C ARG A 42 18.95 28.86 -12.23
N LEU A 43 18.39 28.31 -11.16
CA LEU A 43 19.14 27.58 -10.14
C LEU A 43 19.54 26.17 -10.60
N GLU A 44 18.68 25.50 -11.36
CA GLU A 44 18.95 24.14 -11.88
C GLU A 44 20.06 24.15 -12.95
N ASN A 45 20.24 25.25 -13.68
CA ASN A 45 21.24 25.40 -14.75
C ASN A 45 22.47 26.25 -14.36
N CYS A 46 22.60 26.69 -13.11
CA CYS A 46 23.72 27.54 -12.69
C CYS A 46 25.00 26.72 -12.43
N PRO A 47 26.16 27.11 -13.00
CA PRO A 47 27.46 26.55 -12.62
C PRO A 47 27.71 26.69 -11.11
N GLN A 48 28.33 25.68 -10.49
CA GLN A 48 28.48 25.59 -9.03
C GLN A 48 29.18 26.78 -8.38
N ASN A 49 30.07 27.45 -9.12
CA ASN A 49 30.81 28.64 -8.66
C ASN A 49 30.02 29.97 -8.74
N ASN A 50 28.80 29.97 -9.29
CA ASN A 50 27.96 31.18 -9.43
C ASN A 50 26.66 31.15 -8.62
N ILE A 51 26.45 30.11 -7.82
CA ILE A 51 25.20 29.90 -7.06
C ILE A 51 24.90 31.05 -6.10
N THR A 52 25.92 31.59 -5.44
CA THR A 52 25.78 32.73 -4.51
C THR A 52 25.20 33.96 -5.21
N LYS A 53 25.75 34.32 -6.38
CA LYS A 53 25.27 35.45 -7.19
C LYS A 53 23.85 35.24 -7.71
N VAL A 54 23.49 34.00 -8.05
CA VAL A 54 22.12 33.67 -8.51
C VAL A 54 21.13 33.77 -7.35
N LEU A 55 21.46 33.27 -6.16
CA LEU A 55 20.62 33.40 -4.97
C LEU A 55 20.41 34.87 -4.56
N GLU A 56 21.47 35.68 -4.60
CA GLU A 56 21.40 37.14 -4.38
C GLU A 56 20.57 37.85 -5.45
N SER A 57 20.57 37.37 -6.70
CA SER A 57 19.77 37.96 -7.79
C SER A 57 18.28 37.59 -7.76
N ILE A 58 17.93 36.46 -7.11
CA ILE A 58 16.55 35.97 -7.02
C ILE A 58 15.82 36.64 -5.84
N TRP A 59 16.55 37.02 -4.80
CA TRP A 59 15.99 37.58 -3.56
C TRP A 59 16.23 39.08 -3.51
N ARG A 60 15.19 39.85 -3.22
CA ARG A 60 15.34 41.30 -3.05
C ARG A 60 16.18 41.62 -1.81
N PRO A 61 17.10 42.62 -1.84
CA PRO A 61 17.98 42.95 -0.72
C PRO A 61 17.25 43.27 0.58
N ASP A 62 16.09 43.92 0.48
CA ASP A 62 15.16 44.24 1.56
C ASP A 62 14.60 42.97 2.23
N VAL A 63 14.18 41.97 1.44
CA VAL A 63 13.70 40.67 1.95
C VAL A 63 14.82 39.88 2.63
N LEU A 64 16.06 40.01 2.13
CA LEU A 64 17.23 39.35 2.72
C LEU A 64 17.65 39.99 4.05
N ALA A 65 17.51 41.31 4.18
CA ALA A 65 17.78 42.05 5.41
C ALA A 65 16.72 41.73 6.49
N GLU A 66 15.44 41.75 6.12
CA GLU A 66 14.33 41.48 7.02
C GLU A 66 14.31 40.02 7.51
N ALA A 67 14.69 39.06 6.66
CA ALA A 67 14.86 37.65 7.04
C ALA A 67 16.04 37.40 8.00
N LYS A 68 17.09 38.25 7.92
CA LYS A 68 18.21 38.23 8.87
C LYS A 68 17.83 38.87 10.21
N GLU A 69 17.00 39.90 10.19
CA GLU A 69 16.59 40.67 11.38
C GLU A 69 15.51 39.95 12.20
N HIS A 70 14.50 39.34 11.57
CA HIS A 70 13.34 38.78 12.29
C HIS A 70 13.46 37.31 12.73
N SER A 71 14.52 36.59 12.36
CA SER A 71 14.66 35.17 12.72
C SER A 71 16.11 34.73 12.83
N GLY A 72 16.61 34.66 14.07
CA GLY A 72 17.94 34.13 14.38
C GLY A 72 18.20 32.71 13.86
N ARG A 73 17.15 31.92 13.57
CA ARG A 73 17.29 30.58 12.96
C ARG A 73 17.29 30.63 11.43
N ALA A 74 16.50 31.49 10.78
CA ALA A 74 16.49 31.59 9.32
C ALA A 74 17.83 32.11 8.79
N GLY A 75 18.41 33.13 9.45
CA GLY A 75 19.75 33.64 9.14
C GLY A 75 20.85 32.57 9.28
N VAL A 76 20.72 31.66 10.25
CA VAL A 76 21.66 30.53 10.43
C VAL A 76 21.57 29.52 9.29
N TYR A 77 20.37 29.21 8.78
CA TYR A 77 20.23 28.30 7.65
C TYR A 77 20.70 28.92 6.34
N LEU A 78 20.42 30.20 6.11
CA LEU A 78 20.92 30.94 4.95
C LEU A 78 22.46 31.01 4.95
N ASN A 79 23.06 31.33 6.10
CA ASN A 79 24.51 31.31 6.25
C ASN A 79 25.12 29.90 6.08
N LYS A 80 24.42 28.83 6.48
CA LYS A 80 24.88 27.45 6.25
C LYS A 80 24.86 27.09 4.77
N ILE A 81 23.85 27.52 4.02
CA ILE A 81 23.76 27.29 2.56
C ILE A 81 24.88 28.04 1.84
N LEU A 82 25.12 29.31 2.22
CA LEU A 82 26.19 30.13 1.65
C LEU A 82 27.58 29.56 1.96
N LYS A 83 27.88 29.25 3.23
CA LYS A 83 29.16 28.63 3.63
C LYS A 83 29.41 27.26 2.99
N PHE A 84 28.35 26.46 2.82
CA PHE A 84 28.47 25.16 2.15
C PHE A 84 28.83 25.31 0.67
N SER A 85 28.31 26.34 -0.01
CA SER A 85 28.69 26.62 -1.40
C SER A 85 30.16 27.03 -1.54
N GLU A 86 30.69 27.78 -0.58
CA GLU A 86 32.10 28.18 -0.53
C GLU A 86 33.03 26.98 -0.26
N GLN A 87 32.63 26.04 0.60
CA GLN A 87 33.42 24.84 0.93
C GLN A 87 33.50 23.81 -0.22
N VAL A 88 32.47 23.71 -1.06
CA VAL A 88 32.44 22.77 -2.18
C VAL A 88 33.33 23.23 -3.35
N CYS A 89 33.66 24.52 -3.43
CA CYS A 89 34.56 25.04 -4.45
C CYS A 89 36.06 24.79 -4.19
N GLY A 90 36.45 24.17 -3.07
CA GLY A 90 37.84 24.18 -2.60
C GLY A 90 38.50 22.84 -2.27
N GLY A 91 38.02 21.67 -2.68
CA GLY A 91 38.62 20.39 -2.28
C GLY A 91 38.67 19.29 -3.35
N GLU A 92 39.89 18.94 -3.78
CA GLU A 92 40.19 17.69 -4.51
C GLU A 92 40.17 16.49 -3.54
N LEU A 93 39.56 15.36 -3.93
CA LEU A 93 39.61 14.11 -3.16
C LEU A 93 40.05 12.93 -4.03
N SER A 94 41.10 12.27 -3.55
CA SER A 94 41.80 11.09 -4.07
C SER A 94 41.01 9.80 -3.90
N ASN A 95 41.11 8.92 -4.91
CA ASN A 95 40.62 7.55 -4.94
C ASN A 95 41.42 6.63 -3.99
N ASN A 96 40.72 5.72 -3.29
CA ASN A 96 41.16 4.32 -3.11
C ASN A 96 40.00 3.43 -2.61
N ALA A 97 39.85 2.29 -3.27
CA ALA A 97 38.75 1.35 -3.15
C ALA A 97 39.06 0.18 -2.20
N ARG A 98 38.04 -0.27 -1.43
CA ARG A 98 37.66 -1.69 -1.19
C ARG A 98 36.51 -1.76 -0.17
N THR A 99 35.27 -1.71 -0.67
CA THR A 99 34.00 -2.11 -0.03
C THR A 99 32.93 -2.10 -1.13
N PRO A 100 31.93 -2.99 -1.14
CA PRO A 100 30.87 -2.95 -2.15
C PRO A 100 29.90 -1.79 -1.86
N PRO A 101 29.47 -0.99 -2.87
CA PRO A 101 28.65 0.19 -2.64
C PRO A 101 27.17 -0.19 -2.50
N ILE A 102 26.64 -0.15 -1.28
CA ILE A 102 25.21 -0.30 -0.99
C ILE A 102 24.54 1.07 -1.15
N MET A 103 24.15 1.45 -2.38
CA MET A 103 22.96 2.26 -2.70
C MET A 103 22.90 2.66 -4.18
N ASP A 104 24.04 2.68 -4.89
CA ASP A 104 24.12 3.29 -6.24
C ASP A 104 23.70 2.36 -7.38
N ASP A 105 23.86 1.03 -7.24
CA ASP A 105 23.46 0.08 -8.29
C ASP A 105 21.95 -0.23 -8.29
N VAL A 106 21.24 0.10 -7.21
CA VAL A 106 19.77 -0.03 -7.12
C VAL A 106 19.06 1.02 -7.99
N MET A 107 19.72 2.13 -8.30
CA MET A 107 19.16 3.18 -9.16
C MET A 107 19.44 2.99 -10.65
N ARG A 108 20.32 2.05 -11.03
CA ARG A 108 20.70 1.80 -12.44
C ARG A 108 19.85 0.70 -13.11
N ALA A 109 19.13 -0.11 -12.35
CA ALA A 109 18.35 -1.24 -12.85
C ALA A 109 16.88 -0.94 -13.21
N VAL A 110 16.47 0.34 -13.33
CA VAL A 110 15.06 0.73 -13.62
C VAL A 110 14.88 1.25 -15.05
N GLY A 111 15.81 0.96 -15.97
CA GLY A 111 15.75 1.48 -17.33
C GLY A 111 16.27 0.50 -18.38
N SER A 112 15.61 -0.63 -18.54
CA SER A 112 15.69 -1.47 -19.76
C SER A 112 14.88 -2.74 -19.54
N GLU A 113 13.74 -2.86 -20.20
CA GLU A 113 13.25 -4.07 -20.90
C GLU A 113 11.72 -4.00 -21.08
N TYR A 114 11.32 -3.48 -22.25
CA TYR A 114 10.07 -3.84 -22.90
C TYR A 114 10.46 -4.47 -24.23
N SER A 115 10.38 -5.80 -24.30
CA SER A 115 10.31 -6.52 -25.57
C SER A 115 9.13 -7.47 -25.49
N SER A 116 8.11 -7.13 -26.28
CA SER A 116 6.84 -7.84 -26.41
C SER A 116 7.05 -9.19 -27.08
N THR A 117 6.52 -10.26 -26.48
CA THR A 117 6.17 -11.50 -27.19
C THR A 117 4.81 -11.96 -26.71
N SER A 118 3.82 -11.84 -27.60
CA SER A 118 2.48 -12.37 -27.43
C SER A 118 2.48 -13.85 -27.78
N GLN A 119 2.08 -14.72 -26.86
CA GLN A 119 1.46 -16.00 -27.20
C GLN A 119 0.55 -16.42 -26.06
N ALA A 120 -0.72 -16.60 -26.39
CA ALA A 120 -1.80 -16.97 -25.49
C ALA A 120 -1.82 -18.48 -25.28
N ASN A 121 -2.14 -18.93 -24.07
CA ASN A 121 -2.89 -20.17 -23.81
C ASN A 121 -3.59 -20.11 -22.45
N SER A 122 -4.72 -20.78 -22.40
CA SER A 122 -5.89 -20.50 -21.58
C SER A 122 -5.90 -21.21 -20.22
N LEU A 123 -6.44 -20.53 -19.20
CA LEU A 123 -7.00 -21.16 -17.99
C LEU A 123 -8.42 -20.62 -17.74
N SER A 124 -9.37 -21.56 -17.68
CA SER A 124 -10.75 -21.51 -17.21
C SER A 124 -11.59 -20.25 -17.45
N THR A 125 -12.18 -20.18 -18.64
CA THR A 125 -13.33 -19.33 -18.97
C THR A 125 -14.63 -19.80 -18.29
N PRO A 126 -15.57 -18.88 -17.97
CA PRO A 126 -16.93 -19.24 -17.57
C PRO A 126 -17.66 -20.00 -18.70
N PRO A 127 -18.73 -20.76 -18.41
CA PRO A 127 -19.41 -21.59 -19.41
C PRO A 127 -19.96 -20.70 -20.54
N GLN A 128 -19.43 -20.90 -21.75
CA GLN A 128 -19.97 -20.34 -22.98
C GLN A 128 -20.60 -21.48 -23.77
N ASP A 129 -21.92 -21.58 -23.73
CA ASP A 129 -22.70 -22.28 -24.74
C ASP A 129 -23.24 -21.23 -25.71
N LEU A 130 -22.77 -21.23 -26.97
CA LEU A 130 -23.44 -20.57 -28.09
C LEU A 130 -23.03 -21.23 -29.43
N PRO A 131 -23.98 -21.47 -30.35
CA PRO A 131 -23.73 -22.10 -31.64
C PRO A 131 -23.27 -21.09 -32.71
N ASP A 132 -22.58 -21.63 -33.71
CA ASP A 132 -21.90 -20.93 -34.80
C ASP A 132 -22.87 -20.60 -35.96
N ALA A 133 -23.19 -19.32 -36.12
CA ALA A 133 -23.69 -18.68 -37.36
C ALA A 133 -23.82 -17.17 -37.09
N GLY A 134 -22.96 -16.34 -37.70
CA GLY A 134 -22.90 -14.89 -37.45
C GLY A 134 -24.26 -14.19 -37.65
N PRO A 135 -24.91 -13.72 -36.56
CA PRO A 135 -26.11 -12.90 -36.68
C PRO A 135 -25.69 -11.44 -36.90
N ALA A 136 -26.55 -10.67 -37.56
CA ALA A 136 -26.46 -9.21 -37.53
C ALA A 136 -26.30 -8.73 -36.07
N LEU A 137 -25.41 -7.77 -35.82
CA LEU A 137 -25.24 -7.19 -34.48
C LEU A 137 -26.62 -6.78 -33.95
N PRO A 138 -26.98 -7.14 -32.70
CA PRO A 138 -28.24 -6.73 -32.09
C PRO A 138 -28.46 -5.24 -32.25
N GLU A 139 -29.65 -4.84 -32.70
CA GLU A 139 -29.99 -3.43 -32.89
C GLU A 139 -29.97 -2.71 -31.54
N ILE A 140 -29.09 -1.72 -31.40
CA ILE A 140 -28.96 -0.93 -30.16
C ILE A 140 -30.14 0.03 -30.10
N SER A 141 -31.03 -0.15 -29.12
CA SER A 141 -32.21 0.72 -29.01
C SER A 141 -31.85 2.12 -28.49
N GLN A 142 -32.78 3.07 -28.66
CA GLN A 142 -32.63 4.40 -28.10
C GLN A 142 -32.55 4.40 -26.56
N ASP A 143 -33.31 3.54 -25.89
CA ASP A 143 -33.29 3.41 -24.42
C ASP A 143 -31.92 2.97 -23.90
N ASP A 144 -31.22 2.10 -24.66
CA ASP A 144 -29.89 1.61 -24.31
C ASP A 144 -28.86 2.74 -24.40
N LEU A 145 -28.94 3.56 -25.46
CA LEU A 145 -28.11 4.75 -25.62
C LEU A 145 -28.38 5.80 -24.54
N ASP A 146 -29.64 6.03 -24.20
CA ASP A 146 -30.05 6.97 -23.16
C ASP A 146 -29.57 6.51 -21.77
N SER A 147 -29.66 5.21 -21.49
CA SER A 147 -29.16 4.59 -20.26
C SER A 147 -27.64 4.71 -20.15
N LEU A 148 -26.92 4.35 -21.22
CA LEU A 148 -25.46 4.49 -21.29
C LEU A 148 -25.04 5.94 -21.09
N PHE A 149 -25.65 6.88 -21.83
CA PHE A 149 -25.33 8.29 -21.70
C PHE A 149 -25.59 8.81 -20.28
N THR A 150 -26.67 8.37 -19.65
CA THR A 150 -27.00 8.75 -18.27
C THR A 150 -25.95 8.23 -17.28
N LEU A 151 -25.53 6.97 -17.41
CA LEU A 151 -24.44 6.40 -16.61
C LEU A 151 -23.14 7.20 -16.79
N LEU A 152 -22.76 7.50 -18.03
CA LEU A 152 -21.54 8.27 -18.34
C LEU A 152 -21.58 9.68 -17.72
N CYS A 153 -22.77 10.30 -17.65
CA CYS A 153 -22.95 11.59 -17.00
C CYS A 153 -22.71 11.55 -15.47
N CYS A 154 -22.91 10.40 -14.83
CA CYS A 154 -22.65 10.19 -13.40
C CYS A 154 -21.16 9.93 -13.07
N LEU A 155 -20.32 9.68 -14.06
CA LEU A 155 -18.86 9.52 -13.89
C LEU A 155 -18.15 10.87 -13.84
N ALA A 156 -16.89 10.92 -13.38
CA ALA A 156 -16.09 12.14 -13.31
C ALA A 156 -15.95 12.86 -14.67
N ASP A 157 -15.70 14.17 -14.65
CA ASP A 157 -15.41 14.94 -15.87
C ASP A 157 -13.95 14.70 -16.29
N PHE A 158 -13.70 13.45 -16.65
CA PHE A 158 -12.38 12.89 -16.92
C PHE A 158 -12.52 11.81 -17.99
N GLN A 159 -11.39 11.28 -18.47
CA GLN A 159 -11.37 10.24 -19.50
C GLN A 159 -12.05 8.94 -19.01
N ILE A 160 -12.96 8.39 -19.81
CA ILE A 160 -13.71 7.16 -19.52
C ILE A 160 -13.27 6.10 -20.55
N PRO A 161 -12.34 5.19 -20.21
CA PRO A 161 -11.97 4.11 -21.10
C PRO A 161 -13.09 3.07 -21.20
N ALA A 162 -13.28 2.49 -22.39
CA ALA A 162 -14.24 1.39 -22.57
C ALA A 162 -13.98 0.23 -21.60
N ASP A 163 -12.71 -0.04 -21.29
CA ASP A 163 -12.31 -1.08 -20.34
C ASP A 163 -12.82 -0.82 -18.90
N LEU A 164 -12.94 0.45 -18.46
CA LEU A 164 -13.56 0.76 -17.16
C LEU A 164 -15.03 0.33 -17.15
N LEU A 165 -15.75 0.60 -18.24
CA LEU A 165 -17.16 0.25 -18.37
C LEU A 165 -17.34 -1.28 -18.44
N CYS A 166 -16.50 -1.96 -19.23
CA CYS A 166 -16.53 -3.42 -19.35
C CYS A 166 -16.20 -4.10 -18.02
N SER A 167 -15.06 -3.78 -17.40
CA SER A 167 -14.63 -4.41 -16.15
C SER A 167 -15.61 -4.14 -15.02
N GLY A 168 -16.08 -2.89 -14.87
CA GLY A 168 -17.07 -2.54 -13.85
C GLY A 168 -18.40 -3.27 -14.02
N ALA A 169 -18.85 -3.46 -15.27
CA ALA A 169 -20.14 -4.10 -15.56
C ALA A 169 -20.11 -5.63 -15.46
N ARG A 170 -18.95 -6.26 -15.66
CA ARG A 170 -18.80 -7.71 -15.39
C ARG A 170 -19.12 -8.00 -13.93
N GLY A 171 -18.71 -7.11 -13.04
CA GLY A 171 -18.81 -7.29 -11.60
C GLY A 171 -17.41 -7.37 -11.02
N THR A 172 -17.33 -7.83 -9.78
CA THR A 172 -16.05 -7.91 -9.10
C THR A 172 -15.95 -9.22 -8.36
N TYR A 173 -14.73 -9.65 -8.16
CA TYR A 173 -14.50 -10.76 -7.25
C TYR A 173 -14.66 -10.26 -5.83
N SER A 174 -15.20 -11.09 -4.97
CA SER A 174 -15.25 -10.90 -3.54
C SER A 174 -14.87 -12.20 -2.87
N TRP A 175 -14.30 -12.12 -1.68
CA TRP A 175 -14.01 -13.31 -0.90
C TRP A 175 -15.29 -13.83 -0.26
N ALA A 176 -15.74 -15.04 -0.61
CA ALA A 176 -16.91 -15.74 -0.05
C ALA A 176 -16.81 -15.92 1.47
N ASP A 177 -17.83 -16.47 2.13
CA ASP A 177 -17.74 -16.81 3.56
C ASP A 177 -16.72 -17.90 3.89
N ASP A 178 -16.45 -18.77 2.92
CA ASP A 178 -15.66 -19.97 3.10
C ASP A 178 -14.21 -19.84 2.61
N GLY A 179 -13.76 -18.67 2.16
CA GLY A 179 -12.40 -18.46 1.64
C GLY A 179 -12.32 -18.50 0.13
N SER A 180 -13.37 -19.00 -0.56
CA SER A 180 -13.36 -19.03 -2.01
C SER A 180 -13.47 -17.62 -2.59
N VAL A 181 -12.85 -17.44 -3.74
CA VAL A 181 -13.14 -16.28 -4.56
C VAL A 181 -14.53 -16.49 -5.16
N THR A 182 -15.51 -15.70 -4.72
CA THR A 182 -16.83 -15.65 -5.35
C THR A 182 -16.87 -14.49 -6.33
N PHE A 183 -17.39 -14.77 -7.51
CA PHE A 183 -17.69 -13.71 -8.44
C PHE A 183 -19.01 -13.06 -8.03
N ARG A 184 -18.97 -11.79 -7.67
CA ARG A 184 -20.16 -10.98 -7.46
C ARG A 184 -20.47 -10.28 -8.78
N GLU A 185 -21.53 -10.75 -9.43
CA GLU A 185 -22.06 -10.06 -10.60
C GLU A 185 -22.43 -8.61 -10.26
N SER A 186 -22.19 -7.72 -11.22
CA SER A 186 -22.62 -6.32 -11.10
C SER A 186 -24.14 -6.24 -11.00
N THR A 187 -24.64 -5.43 -10.07
CA THR A 187 -26.08 -5.13 -9.89
C THR A 187 -26.55 -3.96 -10.76
N ILE A 188 -25.66 -3.43 -11.61
CA ILE A 188 -26.03 -2.52 -12.71
C ILE A 188 -27.18 -3.11 -13.51
N ASN A 189 -28.09 -2.25 -13.97
CA ASN A 189 -29.25 -2.63 -14.77
C ASN A 189 -28.92 -3.74 -15.79
N ALA A 190 -29.60 -4.88 -15.72
CA ALA A 190 -29.26 -6.07 -16.51
C ALA A 190 -29.24 -5.83 -18.03
N ARG A 191 -30.06 -4.89 -18.53
CA ARG A 191 -30.08 -4.49 -19.93
C ARG A 191 -28.81 -3.72 -20.29
N LEU A 192 -28.45 -2.72 -19.48
CA LEU A 192 -27.22 -1.95 -19.66
C LEU A 192 -25.97 -2.83 -19.46
N ARG A 193 -25.99 -3.75 -18.49
CA ARG A 193 -24.91 -4.70 -18.24
C ARG A 193 -24.58 -5.54 -19.49
N ARG A 194 -25.60 -6.04 -20.20
CA ARG A 194 -25.41 -6.76 -21.47
C ARG A 194 -24.69 -5.89 -22.51
N LEU A 195 -25.09 -4.63 -22.64
CA LEU A 195 -24.44 -3.66 -23.53
C LEU A 195 -22.97 -3.42 -23.13
N LEU A 196 -22.69 -3.24 -21.84
CA LEU A 196 -21.37 -2.88 -21.33
C LEU A 196 -20.36 -4.03 -21.38
N VAL A 197 -20.80 -5.28 -21.21
CA VAL A 197 -19.92 -6.46 -21.19
C VAL A 197 -19.49 -6.89 -22.59
N ASP A 198 -20.33 -6.65 -23.61
CA ASP A 198 -20.05 -6.93 -25.02
C ASP A 198 -19.25 -5.77 -25.64
N LYS A 199 -17.94 -5.98 -25.84
CA LYS A 199 -17.02 -4.96 -26.36
C LYS A 199 -17.43 -4.40 -27.74
N PRO A 200 -17.77 -5.23 -28.76
CA PRO A 200 -18.32 -4.74 -30.02
C PRO A 200 -19.57 -3.88 -29.86
N LEU A 201 -20.56 -4.32 -29.07
CA LEU A 201 -21.80 -3.57 -28.84
C LEU A 201 -21.54 -2.25 -28.12
N LEU A 202 -20.70 -2.25 -27.08
CA LEU A 202 -20.30 -1.04 -26.36
C LEU A 202 -19.60 -0.04 -27.29
N SER A 203 -18.67 -0.52 -28.13
CA SER A 203 -17.97 0.32 -29.10
C SER A 203 -18.93 0.97 -30.09
N ALA A 204 -19.88 0.19 -30.63
CA ALA A 204 -20.91 0.70 -31.52
C ALA A 204 -21.83 1.72 -30.82
N ALA A 205 -22.23 1.48 -29.57
CA ALA A 205 -23.03 2.43 -28.80
C ALA A 205 -22.29 3.75 -28.55
N LEU A 206 -21.01 3.69 -28.17
CA LEU A 206 -20.18 4.87 -27.95
C LEU A 206 -19.98 5.67 -29.25
N GLN A 207 -19.79 5.01 -30.39
CA GLN A 207 -19.74 5.67 -31.69
C GLN A 207 -21.06 6.36 -32.06
N GLN A 208 -22.21 5.74 -31.75
CA GLN A 208 -23.51 6.38 -31.96
C GLN A 208 -23.70 7.61 -31.06
N LEU A 209 -23.29 7.54 -29.80
CA LEU A 209 -23.31 8.69 -28.89
C LEU A 209 -22.37 9.82 -29.35
N GLU A 210 -21.21 9.48 -29.91
CA GLU A 210 -20.29 10.43 -30.54
C GLU A 210 -20.90 11.09 -31.78
N HIS A 211 -21.53 10.30 -32.66
CA HIS A 211 -22.21 10.83 -33.85
C HIS A 211 -23.33 11.81 -33.48
N LYS A 212 -24.05 11.53 -32.38
CA LYS A 212 -25.05 12.44 -31.78
C LYS A 212 -24.44 13.63 -31.03
N ARG A 213 -23.10 13.73 -30.98
CA ARG A 213 -22.33 14.78 -30.29
C ARG A 213 -22.61 14.86 -28.79
N LEU A 214 -23.01 13.74 -28.18
CA LEU A 214 -23.25 13.64 -26.74
C LEU A 214 -21.96 13.39 -25.97
N ILE A 215 -21.03 12.68 -26.59
CA ILE A 215 -19.68 12.43 -26.10
C ILE A 215 -18.66 12.74 -27.19
N ARG A 216 -17.39 12.84 -26.82
CA ARG A 216 -16.27 12.99 -27.75
C ARG A 216 -15.18 11.98 -27.42
N ARG A 217 -14.48 11.49 -28.43
CA ARG A 217 -13.29 10.67 -28.23
C ARG A 217 -12.16 11.52 -27.62
N TYR A 218 -11.50 10.98 -26.59
CA TYR A 218 -10.38 11.63 -25.91
C TYR A 218 -9.03 11.24 -26.53
N ASP A 219 -8.86 9.95 -26.83
CA ASP A 219 -7.61 9.41 -27.36
C ASP A 219 -7.85 8.32 -28.41
N THR A 220 -6.77 7.89 -29.06
CA THR A 220 -6.81 6.76 -30.00
C THR A 220 -7.00 5.42 -29.30
N GLN A 221 -6.73 5.34 -28.00
CA GLN A 221 -6.78 4.13 -27.17
C GLN A 221 -8.22 3.75 -26.75
N GLY A 222 -9.22 4.54 -27.10
CA GLY A 222 -10.63 4.21 -26.89
C GLY A 222 -11.22 4.80 -25.62
N SER A 223 -10.67 5.91 -25.13
CA SER A 223 -11.25 6.70 -24.03
C SER A 223 -12.18 7.79 -24.55
N TRP A 224 -13.19 8.11 -23.74
CA TRP A 224 -14.27 9.03 -24.08
C TRP A 224 -14.43 10.12 -23.01
N ILE A 225 -14.94 11.29 -23.39
CA ILE A 225 -15.35 12.35 -22.47
C ILE A 225 -16.78 12.79 -22.80
N VAL A 226 -17.58 13.02 -21.77
CA VAL A 226 -18.92 13.60 -21.89
C VAL A 226 -18.82 15.13 -21.94
N HIS A 227 -19.59 15.79 -22.81
CA HIS A 227 -19.64 17.25 -22.82
C HIS A 227 -20.23 17.79 -21.51
N SER A 228 -19.50 18.67 -20.81
CA SER A 228 -19.86 19.14 -19.46
C SER A 228 -21.21 19.88 -19.42
N SER A 229 -21.61 20.60 -20.48
CA SER A 229 -22.92 21.23 -20.58
C SER A 229 -24.05 20.19 -20.63
N LEU A 230 -23.95 19.24 -21.56
CA LEU A 230 -24.94 18.18 -21.76
C LEU A 230 -25.06 17.27 -20.54
N ARG A 231 -23.94 17.02 -19.85
CA ARG A 231 -23.92 16.29 -18.58
C ARG A 231 -24.80 16.96 -17.54
N ASN A 232 -24.60 18.26 -17.32
CA ASN A 232 -25.35 19.00 -16.31
C ASN A 232 -26.84 19.05 -16.65
N ASP A 233 -27.17 19.26 -17.93
CA ASP A 233 -28.56 19.27 -18.38
C ASP A 233 -29.22 17.90 -18.21
N ARG A 234 -28.51 16.81 -18.54
CA ARG A 234 -29.00 15.44 -18.33
C ARG A 234 -29.23 15.17 -16.85
N LEU A 235 -28.25 15.45 -15.98
CA LEU A 235 -28.38 15.21 -14.54
C LEU A 235 -29.49 16.04 -13.88
N ARG A 236 -29.73 17.27 -14.34
CA ARG A 236 -30.85 18.12 -13.87
C ARG A 236 -32.21 17.63 -14.34
N SER A 237 -32.26 17.01 -15.52
CA SER A 237 -33.50 16.47 -16.07
C SER A 237 -33.98 15.19 -15.37
N LEU A 238 -33.09 14.51 -14.64
CA LEU A 238 -33.45 13.33 -13.85
C LEU A 238 -34.21 13.74 -12.57
N GLY A 239 -35.33 13.07 -12.29
CA GLY A 239 -35.99 13.15 -11.00
C GLY A 239 -35.09 12.66 -9.84
N GLY A 240 -35.42 13.01 -8.60
CA GLY A 240 -34.59 12.71 -7.42
C GLY A 240 -34.26 11.21 -7.26
N ASP A 241 -35.27 10.35 -7.38
CA ASP A 241 -35.10 8.90 -7.22
C ASP A 241 -34.28 8.29 -8.37
N SER A 242 -34.55 8.71 -9.61
CA SER A 242 -33.80 8.25 -10.78
C SER A 242 -32.34 8.71 -10.74
N SER A 243 -32.10 9.96 -10.33
CA SER A 243 -30.74 10.50 -10.17
C SER A 243 -29.95 9.69 -9.13
N SER A 244 -30.56 9.41 -7.97
CA SER A 244 -29.93 8.64 -6.90
C SER A 244 -29.57 7.23 -7.35
N ARG A 245 -30.47 6.57 -8.08
CA ARG A 245 -30.20 5.26 -8.68
C ARG A 245 -29.00 5.27 -9.63
N TRP A 246 -28.93 6.21 -10.56
CA TRP A 246 -27.82 6.27 -11.53
C TRP A 246 -26.47 6.58 -10.87
N LYS A 247 -26.46 7.40 -9.81
CA LYS A 247 -25.26 7.64 -9.00
C LYS A 247 -24.77 6.37 -8.31
N LEU A 248 -25.68 5.54 -7.82
CA LEU A 248 -25.35 4.23 -7.23
C LEU A 248 -24.84 3.24 -8.28
N GLU A 249 -25.46 3.17 -9.46
CA GLU A 249 -24.96 2.32 -10.56
C GLU A 249 -23.55 2.76 -11.01
N ALA A 250 -23.27 4.06 -11.05
CA ALA A 250 -21.94 4.58 -11.35
C ALA A 250 -20.91 4.29 -10.24
N LEU A 251 -21.31 4.39 -8.97
CA LEU A 251 -20.46 3.99 -7.84
C LEU A 251 -20.08 2.51 -7.94
N GLU A 252 -21.06 1.63 -8.12
CA GLU A 252 -20.83 0.20 -8.23
C GLU A 252 -19.94 -0.13 -9.43
N LEU A 253 -20.17 0.49 -10.59
CA LEU A 253 -19.34 0.32 -11.78
C LEU A 253 -17.87 0.62 -11.48
N VAL A 254 -17.60 1.79 -10.90
CA VAL A 254 -16.23 2.25 -10.62
C VAL A 254 -15.55 1.35 -9.60
N PHE A 255 -16.24 0.99 -8.53
CA PHE A 255 -15.67 0.16 -7.47
C PHE A 255 -15.51 -1.29 -7.88
N SER A 256 -16.37 -1.81 -8.76
CA SER A 256 -16.23 -3.16 -9.30
C SER A 256 -15.03 -3.28 -10.24
N ALA A 257 -14.66 -2.19 -10.92
CA ALA A 257 -13.50 -2.12 -11.80
C ALA A 257 -12.15 -2.00 -11.05
N ILE A 258 -12.16 -1.81 -9.72
CA ILE A 258 -10.92 -1.79 -8.92
C ILE A 258 -10.37 -3.23 -8.86
N PRO A 259 -9.17 -3.50 -9.41
CA PRO A 259 -8.61 -4.84 -9.37
C PRO A 259 -8.28 -5.23 -7.92
N LEU A 260 -8.77 -6.39 -7.48
CA LEU A 260 -8.34 -6.98 -6.23
C LEU A 260 -6.91 -7.47 -6.37
N LYS A 261 -6.05 -7.00 -5.47
CA LYS A 261 -4.66 -7.39 -5.41
C LYS A 261 -4.57 -8.92 -5.24
N ASN A 262 -3.82 -9.57 -6.13
CA ASN A 262 -3.61 -11.02 -6.20
C ASN A 262 -4.75 -11.87 -6.78
N ILE A 263 -5.84 -11.28 -7.30
CA ILE A 263 -6.94 -12.04 -7.94
C ILE A 263 -7.10 -11.66 -9.41
N ASN A 264 -7.12 -10.35 -9.72
CA ASN A 264 -7.43 -9.85 -11.06
C ASN A 264 -6.18 -9.36 -11.81
N ASP A 265 -5.12 -10.18 -11.90
CA ASP A 265 -3.91 -9.82 -12.67
C ASP A 265 -4.14 -9.84 -14.21
N TYR A 266 -5.35 -10.24 -14.67
CA TYR A 266 -5.67 -10.54 -16.07
C TYR A 266 -6.62 -9.54 -16.76
N ASP A 267 -7.16 -8.55 -16.05
CA ASP A 267 -7.97 -7.48 -16.69
C ASP A 267 -7.05 -6.36 -17.20
N PRO A 268 -7.42 -5.65 -18.29
CA PRO A 268 -6.58 -4.62 -18.88
C PRO A 268 -6.18 -3.61 -17.80
N PRO A 269 -4.89 -3.23 -17.70
CA PRO A 269 -4.41 -2.40 -16.62
C PRO A 269 -5.02 -1.00 -16.74
N LEU A 270 -6.07 -0.74 -15.95
CA LEU A 270 -6.68 0.58 -15.85
C LEU A 270 -5.67 1.57 -15.27
N ASP A 271 -5.63 2.78 -15.84
CA ASP A 271 -4.83 3.86 -15.29
C ASP A 271 -5.33 4.22 -13.88
N LYS A 272 -4.46 4.00 -12.91
CA LYS A 272 -4.73 4.26 -11.49
C LYS A 272 -4.98 5.73 -11.21
N LEU A 273 -4.39 6.66 -11.97
CA LEU A 273 -4.62 8.09 -11.77
C LEU A 273 -6.01 8.49 -12.25
N MET A 274 -6.43 7.99 -13.41
CA MET A 274 -7.79 8.14 -13.93
C MET A 274 -8.82 7.57 -12.95
N LEU A 275 -8.62 6.33 -12.48
CA LEU A 275 -9.60 5.65 -11.62
C LEU A 275 -9.85 6.41 -10.31
N ARG A 276 -8.83 7.10 -9.77
CA ARG A 276 -8.99 7.99 -8.61
C ARG A 276 -10.01 9.08 -8.83
N GLN A 277 -9.98 9.74 -10.00
CA GLN A 277 -10.91 10.81 -10.31
C GLN A 277 -12.35 10.29 -10.29
N HIS A 278 -12.57 9.09 -10.84
CA HIS A 278 -13.88 8.46 -10.80
C HIS A 278 -14.30 8.04 -9.38
N ILE A 279 -13.39 7.48 -8.58
CA ILE A 279 -13.64 7.10 -7.18
C ILE A 279 -14.03 8.32 -6.33
N GLU A 280 -13.27 9.41 -6.40
CA GLU A 280 -13.53 10.64 -5.64
C GLU A 280 -14.89 11.23 -6.03
N HIS A 281 -15.17 11.25 -7.33
CA HIS A 281 -16.39 11.82 -7.88
C HIS A 281 -17.63 11.04 -7.49
N THR A 282 -17.66 9.72 -7.68
CA THR A 282 -18.85 8.90 -7.40
C THR A 282 -19.16 8.86 -5.91
N ILE A 283 -18.15 8.85 -5.03
CA ILE A 283 -18.38 9.00 -3.58
C ILE A 283 -18.94 10.39 -3.25
N ALA A 284 -18.38 11.46 -3.84
CA ALA A 284 -18.82 12.81 -3.54
C ALA A 284 -20.29 13.06 -3.95
N GLN A 285 -20.74 12.43 -5.04
CA GLN A 285 -22.12 12.56 -5.53
C GLN A 285 -23.20 11.95 -4.62
N LEU A 286 -22.81 11.01 -3.74
CA LEU A 286 -23.71 10.32 -2.80
C LEU A 286 -23.73 10.97 -1.41
N ARG A 287 -23.10 12.14 -1.28
CA ARG A 287 -23.12 12.92 -0.06
C ARG A 287 -24.37 13.81 -0.03
N ASP A 288 -25.15 13.71 1.03
CA ASP A 288 -26.32 14.56 1.23
C ASP A 288 -25.94 15.98 1.72
N ALA A 289 -26.95 16.84 1.88
CA ALA A 289 -26.78 18.21 2.35
C ALA A 289 -26.17 18.32 3.76
N HIS A 290 -26.33 17.28 4.59
CA HIS A 290 -25.78 17.19 5.94
C HIS A 290 -24.37 16.59 5.95
N GLY A 291 -23.89 16.13 4.81
CA GLY A 291 -22.58 15.56 4.65
C GLY A 291 -22.51 14.05 4.90
N THR A 292 -23.66 13.39 5.09
CA THR A 292 -23.79 11.93 5.30
C THR A 292 -23.80 11.21 3.95
N TYR A 293 -23.23 10.02 3.92
CA TYR A 293 -23.18 9.19 2.71
C TYR A 293 -24.44 8.33 2.60
N GLN A 294 -25.16 8.45 1.49
CA GLN A 294 -26.33 7.63 1.16
C GLN A 294 -25.89 6.40 0.35
N ILE A 295 -25.09 5.53 0.97
CA ILE A 295 -24.63 4.28 0.36
C ILE A 295 -25.42 3.13 1.00
N PRO A 296 -26.15 2.30 0.22
CA PRO A 296 -26.86 1.14 0.73
C PRO A 296 -25.91 0.16 1.45
N SER A 297 -26.43 -0.53 2.47
CA SER A 297 -25.69 -1.51 3.27
C SER A 297 -25.04 -2.61 2.43
N GLU A 298 -25.61 -2.94 1.27
CA GLU A 298 -25.13 -3.99 0.37
C GLU A 298 -23.92 -3.54 -0.47
N LEU A 299 -23.72 -2.23 -0.60
CA LEU A 299 -22.65 -1.61 -1.38
C LEU A 299 -21.56 -0.99 -0.51
N ILE A 300 -21.85 -0.63 0.75
CA ILE A 300 -20.89 0.05 1.63
C ILE A 300 -19.57 -0.72 1.74
N TYR A 301 -19.63 -2.05 1.75
CA TYR A 301 -18.45 -2.90 1.87
C TYR A 301 -17.62 -2.99 0.60
N VAL A 302 -18.27 -3.01 -0.56
CA VAL A 302 -17.58 -2.93 -1.85
C VAL A 302 -16.83 -1.61 -1.94
N VAL A 303 -17.44 -0.53 -1.44
CA VAL A 303 -16.81 0.79 -1.37
C VAL A 303 -15.65 0.81 -0.39
N ILE A 304 -15.82 0.31 0.84
CA ILE A 304 -14.75 0.26 1.84
C ILE A 304 -13.57 -0.57 1.32
N ASN A 305 -13.82 -1.78 0.80
CA ASN A 305 -12.77 -2.65 0.27
C ASN A 305 -12.08 -2.02 -0.93
N GLY A 306 -12.81 -1.47 -1.90
CA GLY A 306 -12.20 -0.81 -3.04
C GLY A 306 -11.40 0.45 -2.66
N LEU A 307 -11.79 1.18 -1.61
CA LEU A 307 -10.97 2.28 -1.06
C LEU A 307 -9.67 1.76 -0.45
N LEU A 308 -9.71 0.62 0.24
CA LEU A 308 -8.52 0.00 0.81
C LEU A 308 -7.58 -0.54 -0.27
N GLU A 309 -8.12 -1.17 -1.30
CA GLU A 309 -7.34 -1.65 -2.45
C GLU A 309 -6.76 -0.50 -3.27
N SER A 310 -7.56 0.52 -3.56
CA SER A 310 -7.07 1.71 -4.26
C SER A 310 -6.04 2.48 -3.43
N SER A 311 -5.96 2.30 -2.11
CA SER A 311 -4.91 2.90 -1.27
C SER A 311 -3.49 2.48 -1.69
N PHE A 312 -3.34 1.38 -2.43
CA PHE A 312 -2.07 0.95 -3.02
C PHE A 312 -1.67 1.74 -4.28
N TYR A 313 -2.51 2.65 -4.78
CA TYR A 313 -2.20 3.46 -5.95
C TYR A 313 -1.10 4.50 -5.62
N PRO A 314 -0.29 4.96 -6.59
CA PRO A 314 0.89 5.81 -6.34
C PRO A 314 0.58 7.18 -5.74
N GLY A 315 1.07 7.50 -4.55
CA GLY A 315 0.95 8.85 -3.98
C GLY A 315 0.46 8.86 -2.55
N ARG A 316 1.23 9.51 -1.66
CA ARG A 316 0.93 9.57 -0.23
C ARG A 316 -0.40 10.27 0.10
N PRO A 317 -0.74 11.45 -0.47
CA PRO A 317 -2.01 12.12 -0.18
C PRO A 317 -3.21 11.26 -0.53
N TRP A 318 -3.15 10.53 -1.65
CA TRP A 318 -4.19 9.58 -2.05
C TRP A 318 -4.37 8.46 -1.04
N LYS A 319 -3.26 7.84 -0.62
CA LYS A 319 -3.30 6.76 0.37
C LYS A 319 -3.96 7.22 1.67
N GLU A 320 -3.57 8.39 2.16
CA GLU A 320 -4.14 9.00 3.37
C GLU A 320 -5.64 9.31 3.19
N TRP A 321 -6.02 9.87 2.03
CA TRP A 321 -7.42 10.14 1.69
C TRP A 321 -8.26 8.85 1.64
N SER A 322 -7.79 7.84 0.92
CA SER A 322 -8.55 6.60 0.68
C SER A 322 -8.75 5.81 1.97
N ILE A 323 -7.70 5.67 2.78
CA ILE A 323 -7.79 5.02 4.10
C ILE A 323 -8.67 5.84 5.03
N GLY A 324 -8.53 7.17 5.03
CA GLY A 324 -9.36 8.07 5.85
C GLY A 324 -10.84 7.97 5.49
N LYS A 325 -11.17 7.85 4.20
CA LYS A 325 -12.54 7.64 3.73
C LYS A 325 -13.08 6.26 4.07
N ALA A 326 -12.31 5.20 3.87
CA ALA A 326 -12.69 3.85 4.26
C ALA A 326 -12.99 3.79 5.77
N LYS A 327 -12.15 4.42 6.59
CA LYS A 327 -12.36 4.55 8.04
C LYS A 327 -13.64 5.32 8.36
N HIS A 328 -13.85 6.50 7.78
CA HIS A 328 -15.06 7.28 8.03
C HIS A 328 -16.34 6.48 7.70
N LEU A 329 -16.36 5.79 6.56
CA LEU A 329 -17.48 4.93 6.16
C LEU A 329 -17.62 3.73 7.11
N SER A 330 -16.52 3.15 7.57
CA SER A 330 -16.55 2.09 8.59
C SER A 330 -17.14 2.60 9.91
N ASP A 331 -16.67 3.73 10.40
CA ASP A 331 -17.11 4.31 11.67
C ASP A 331 -18.59 4.71 11.64
N SER A 332 -19.06 5.27 10.52
CA SER A 332 -20.46 5.69 10.36
C SER A 332 -21.44 4.53 10.22
N THR A 333 -20.98 3.35 9.79
CA THR A 333 -21.87 2.25 9.37
C THR A 333 -21.72 1.00 10.23
N LEU A 334 -20.52 0.73 10.73
CA LEU A 334 -20.19 -0.46 11.53
C LEU A 334 -20.10 -0.15 13.02
N ASN A 335 -19.96 1.12 13.43
CA ASN A 335 -19.65 1.51 14.80
C ASN A 335 -18.39 0.82 15.38
N VAL A 336 -17.60 0.16 14.52
CA VAL A 336 -16.34 -0.51 14.87
C VAL A 336 -15.32 -0.25 13.76
N ASP A 337 -14.15 0.29 14.14
CA ASP A 337 -12.99 0.46 13.25
C ASP A 337 -12.19 -0.87 13.21
N PRO A 338 -12.18 -1.62 12.08
CA PRO A 338 -11.49 -2.90 12.00
C PRO A 338 -9.96 -2.76 12.06
N TYR A 339 -9.42 -1.57 11.81
CA TYR A 339 -7.98 -1.29 11.84
C TYR A 339 -7.49 -0.78 13.19
N LEU A 340 -8.37 -0.15 13.98
CA LEU A 340 -8.03 0.35 15.31
C LEU A 340 -7.36 -0.71 16.19
N PRO A 341 -7.81 -1.97 16.27
CA PRO A 341 -7.12 -2.93 17.12
C PRO A 341 -5.66 -3.18 16.67
N LYS A 342 -5.38 -3.21 15.36
CA LYS A 342 -4.01 -3.36 14.85
C LYS A 342 -3.13 -2.18 15.26
N VAL A 343 -3.66 -0.96 15.19
CA VAL A 343 -2.97 0.26 15.64
C VAL A 343 -2.71 0.22 17.14
N LEU A 344 -3.72 -0.15 17.94
CA LEU A 344 -3.58 -0.30 19.39
C LEU A 344 -2.51 -1.32 19.75
N ARG A 345 -2.48 -2.48 19.07
CA ARG A 345 -1.40 -3.47 19.24
C ARG A 345 -0.05 -2.87 18.91
N PHE A 346 0.08 -2.15 17.79
CA PHE A 346 1.35 -1.55 17.38
C PHE A 346 1.89 -0.53 18.39
N GLN A 347 0.98 0.12 19.14
CA GLN A 347 1.28 1.05 20.23
C GLN A 347 1.52 0.36 21.58
N GLY A 348 1.40 -0.97 21.67
CA GLY A 348 1.54 -1.73 22.92
C GLY A 348 0.27 -1.74 23.79
N ARG A 349 -0.83 -1.18 23.31
CA ARG A 349 -2.14 -1.16 23.99
C ARG A 349 -2.90 -2.45 23.74
N PHE A 350 -2.33 -3.57 24.14
CA PHE A 350 -2.83 -4.92 23.80
C PHE A 350 -4.22 -5.20 24.34
N GLU A 351 -4.53 -4.74 25.55
CA GLU A 351 -5.86 -4.91 26.13
C GLU A 351 -6.94 -4.17 25.36
N GLY A 352 -6.68 -2.90 25.01
CA GLY A 352 -7.57 -2.15 24.13
C GLY A 352 -7.72 -2.77 22.75
N SER A 353 -6.64 -3.39 22.22
CA SER A 353 -6.73 -4.18 20.98
C SER A 353 -7.68 -5.37 21.16
N ARG A 354 -7.53 -6.15 22.23
CA ARG A 354 -8.38 -7.32 22.54
C ARG A 354 -9.85 -6.94 22.67
N GLU A 355 -10.17 -5.88 23.40
CA GLU A 355 -11.55 -5.39 23.55
C GLU A 355 -12.17 -4.99 22.21
N ARG A 356 -11.42 -4.21 21.41
CA ARG A 356 -11.89 -3.78 20.09
C ARG A 356 -12.06 -4.95 19.14
N LEU A 357 -11.16 -5.92 19.19
CA LEU A 357 -11.31 -7.16 18.43
C LEU A 357 -12.60 -7.86 18.86
N LYS A 358 -12.82 -8.14 20.15
CA LYS A 358 -14.07 -8.75 20.63
C LYS A 358 -15.33 -8.06 20.11
N MET A 359 -15.36 -6.72 20.11
CA MET A 359 -16.46 -5.96 19.50
C MET A 359 -16.62 -6.26 18.01
N VAL A 360 -15.53 -6.19 17.24
CA VAL A 360 -15.52 -6.52 15.80
C VAL A 360 -16.02 -7.95 15.57
N HIS A 361 -15.63 -8.92 16.41
CA HIS A 361 -16.08 -10.30 16.30
C HIS A 361 -17.58 -10.46 16.54
N THR A 362 -18.13 -9.82 17.58
CA THR A 362 -19.57 -9.81 17.84
C THR A 362 -20.33 -9.20 16.66
N THR A 363 -19.86 -8.07 16.13
CA THR A 363 -20.44 -7.46 14.94
C THR A 363 -20.33 -8.39 13.72
N PHE A 364 -19.23 -9.11 13.51
CA PHE A 364 -19.16 -10.07 12.41
C PHE A 364 -20.11 -11.26 12.59
N HIS A 365 -20.30 -11.76 13.82
CA HIS A 365 -21.22 -12.85 14.11
C HIS A 365 -22.68 -12.48 13.91
N GLU A 366 -23.06 -11.25 14.28
CA GLU A 366 -24.42 -10.73 14.04
C GLU A 366 -24.73 -10.58 12.54
N TRP A 367 -23.69 -10.55 11.70
CA TRP A 367 -23.75 -10.30 10.26
C TRP A 367 -23.34 -11.53 9.45
N ASP A 368 -23.70 -12.72 9.93
CA ASP A 368 -23.45 -14.07 9.37
C ASP A 368 -23.95 -14.30 7.92
N ARG A 369 -24.37 -13.23 7.24
CA ARG A 369 -24.89 -13.21 5.85
C ARG A 369 -23.90 -12.65 4.83
N LEU A 370 -22.70 -12.23 5.24
CA LEU A 370 -21.78 -11.51 4.36
C LEU A 370 -20.46 -12.27 4.11
N PRO A 371 -20.03 -12.36 2.85
CA PRO A 371 -18.85 -13.09 2.44
C PRO A 371 -17.58 -12.34 2.90
N TRP A 372 -17.01 -12.78 4.02
CA TRP A 372 -15.89 -12.10 4.72
C TRP A 372 -14.65 -12.97 4.93
N SER A 373 -14.49 -14.09 4.25
CA SER A 373 -13.48 -15.08 4.64
C SER A 373 -12.07 -14.51 4.86
N ASP A 374 -11.44 -13.90 3.87
CA ASP A 374 -10.07 -13.39 4.04
C ASP A 374 -9.98 -12.32 5.13
N LEU A 375 -11.05 -11.56 5.36
CA LEU A 375 -11.13 -10.63 6.49
C LEU A 375 -11.29 -11.37 7.83
N LYS A 376 -12.11 -12.42 7.91
CA LYS A 376 -12.27 -13.31 9.08
C LYS A 376 -10.92 -13.96 9.42
N GLY A 377 -10.17 -14.42 8.42
CA GLY A 377 -8.82 -14.96 8.57
C GLY A 377 -7.81 -13.90 9.03
N ALA A 378 -7.78 -12.74 8.39
CA ALA A 378 -6.91 -11.62 8.80
C ALA A 378 -7.23 -11.14 10.22
N TYR A 379 -8.51 -11.09 10.56
CA TYR A 379 -9.02 -10.74 11.88
C TYR A 379 -8.64 -11.81 12.93
N ALA A 380 -8.82 -13.08 12.62
CA ALA A 380 -8.41 -14.20 13.47
C ALA A 380 -6.90 -14.16 13.76
N LEU A 381 -6.08 -13.80 12.76
CA LEU A 381 -4.64 -13.61 12.96
C LEU A 381 -4.30 -12.34 13.74
N GLN A 382 -5.06 -11.27 13.58
CA GLN A 382 -4.88 -10.07 14.39
C GLN A 382 -5.23 -10.32 15.87
N MET A 383 -6.26 -11.12 16.11
CA MET A 383 -6.57 -11.67 17.44
C MET A 383 -5.44 -12.55 17.92
N ALA A 384 -4.97 -13.49 17.11
CA ALA A 384 -3.90 -14.40 17.49
C ALA A 384 -2.60 -13.65 17.83
N ASP A 385 -2.19 -12.67 17.02
CA ASP A 385 -1.06 -11.79 17.29
C ASP A 385 -1.22 -11.00 18.59
N THR A 386 -2.44 -10.53 18.87
CA THR A 386 -2.74 -9.79 20.11
C THR A 386 -2.65 -10.71 21.33
N MET A 387 -3.25 -11.90 21.25
CA MET A 387 -3.18 -12.93 22.29
C MET A 387 -1.73 -13.39 22.52
N LEU A 388 -0.95 -13.50 21.44
CA LEU A 388 0.46 -13.83 21.52
C LEU A 388 1.26 -12.78 22.31
N CYS A 389 0.98 -11.48 22.13
CA CYS A 389 1.59 -10.41 22.92
C CYS A 389 1.11 -10.38 24.39
N LEU A 390 -0.11 -10.86 24.65
CA LEU A 390 -0.67 -11.03 26.00
C LEU A 390 -0.23 -12.35 26.66
N LYS A 391 0.57 -13.18 25.98
CA LYS A 391 0.97 -14.53 26.43
C LYS A 391 -0.20 -15.50 26.63
N GLU A 392 -1.33 -15.24 25.96
CA GLU A 392 -2.51 -16.12 25.94
C GLU A 392 -2.38 -17.17 24.82
N TYR A 393 -1.36 -18.04 24.90
CA TYR A 393 -0.93 -18.91 23.81
C TYR A 393 -2.00 -19.89 23.31
N SER A 394 -2.90 -20.35 24.19
CA SER A 394 -4.00 -21.24 23.80
C SER A 394 -4.96 -20.55 22.83
N GLN A 395 -5.32 -19.29 23.11
CA GLN A 395 -6.20 -18.51 22.23
C GLN A 395 -5.48 -18.09 20.95
N ALA A 396 -4.19 -17.72 21.04
CA ALA A 396 -3.37 -17.45 19.86
C ALA A 396 -3.31 -18.67 18.92
N THR A 397 -3.10 -19.86 19.51
CA THR A 397 -3.09 -21.14 18.79
C THR A 397 -4.44 -21.41 18.12
N HIS A 398 -5.54 -21.18 18.81
CA HIS A 398 -6.88 -21.38 18.26
C HIS A 398 -7.13 -20.50 17.03
N GLY A 399 -6.82 -19.19 17.12
CA GLY A 399 -6.97 -18.27 15.99
C GLY A 399 -6.08 -18.61 14.79
N ALA A 400 -4.85 -19.08 15.03
CA ALA A 400 -3.97 -19.52 13.95
C ALA A 400 -4.44 -20.84 13.31
N ARG A 401 -4.93 -21.80 14.10
CA ARG A 401 -5.51 -23.05 13.57
C ARG A 401 -6.76 -22.81 12.75
N PHE A 402 -7.64 -21.92 13.19
CA PHE A 402 -8.79 -21.50 12.38
C PHE A 402 -8.40 -21.07 10.95
N VAL A 403 -7.24 -20.43 10.79
CA VAL A 403 -6.70 -20.07 9.47
C VAL A 403 -6.03 -21.25 8.75
N LEU A 404 -5.39 -22.17 9.44
CA LEU A 404 -4.80 -23.33 8.78
C LEU A 404 -5.82 -24.41 8.39
N ASP A 405 -6.90 -24.53 9.14
CA ASP A 405 -7.98 -25.51 8.91
C ASP A 405 -8.78 -25.17 7.64
N ASN A 406 -8.69 -23.93 7.16
CA ASN A 406 -9.27 -23.52 5.89
C ASN A 406 -8.16 -23.32 4.83
N PRO A 407 -7.99 -24.28 3.91
CA PRO A 407 -6.93 -24.22 2.89
C PRO A 407 -7.14 -23.11 1.85
N ARG A 408 -8.31 -22.47 1.84
CA ARG A 408 -8.67 -21.43 0.86
C ARG A 408 -8.11 -20.06 1.21
N TYR A 409 -7.69 -19.83 2.45
CA TYR A 409 -7.05 -18.57 2.81
C TYR A 409 -5.75 -18.37 2.03
N SER A 410 -5.47 -17.10 1.71
CA SER A 410 -4.27 -16.74 0.98
C SER A 410 -2.98 -17.28 1.64
N LEU A 411 -1.97 -17.56 0.81
CA LEU A 411 -0.67 -18.05 1.27
C LEU A 411 -0.05 -17.14 2.34
N ASP A 412 -0.29 -15.83 2.27
CA ASP A 412 0.18 -14.85 3.28
C ASP A 412 -0.48 -15.04 4.65
N LEU A 413 -1.80 -15.27 4.68
CA LEU A 413 -2.54 -15.53 5.92
C LEU A 413 -2.09 -16.85 6.53
N ARG A 414 -2.02 -17.92 5.72
CA ARG A 414 -1.55 -19.23 6.16
C ARG A 414 -0.11 -19.18 6.66
N ALA A 415 0.78 -18.47 5.96
CA ALA A 415 2.14 -18.22 6.40
C ALA A 415 2.23 -17.53 7.76
N THR A 416 1.40 -16.51 7.95
CA THR A 416 1.32 -15.81 9.23
C THR A 416 0.81 -16.73 10.34
N ALA A 417 -0.17 -17.59 10.06
CA ALA A 417 -0.69 -18.59 10.99
C ALA A 417 0.39 -19.59 11.42
N TYR A 418 1.15 -20.15 10.47
CA TYR A 418 2.30 -21.02 10.76
C TYR A 418 3.32 -20.35 11.66
N VAL A 419 3.66 -19.09 11.37
CA VAL A 419 4.58 -18.31 12.21
C VAL A 419 4.03 -18.12 13.63
N VAL A 420 2.74 -17.78 13.78
CA VAL A 420 2.12 -17.62 15.10
C VAL A 420 2.17 -18.92 15.91
N LEU A 421 1.86 -20.07 15.28
CA LEU A 421 1.95 -21.37 15.94
C LEU A 421 3.38 -21.71 16.36
N ALA A 422 4.35 -21.50 15.45
CA ALA A 422 5.75 -21.70 15.77
C ALA A 422 6.19 -20.83 16.96
N GLU A 423 5.82 -19.54 16.98
CA GLU A 423 6.17 -18.64 18.07
C GLU A 423 5.47 -18.98 19.39
N CYS A 424 4.27 -19.56 19.40
CA CYS A 424 3.65 -20.08 20.61
C CYS A 424 4.47 -21.23 21.24
N LEU A 425 5.12 -22.04 20.40
CA LEU A 425 5.81 -23.27 20.80
C LEU A 425 7.29 -23.05 21.17
N MET A 426 7.86 -21.88 20.85
CA MET A 426 9.26 -21.56 21.14
C MET A 426 9.61 -21.51 22.64
N GLU A 427 8.62 -21.51 23.55
CA GLU A 427 8.86 -21.48 25.00
C GLU A 427 9.13 -22.85 25.64
N GLY A 428 9.30 -23.91 24.84
CA GLY A 428 9.66 -25.22 25.39
C GLY A 428 9.52 -26.39 24.43
N LYS A 429 8.96 -26.16 23.23
CA LYS A 429 8.68 -27.19 22.22
C LYS A 429 9.34 -26.85 20.89
N LEU A 430 10.67 -26.68 20.92
CA LEU A 430 11.43 -26.19 19.76
C LEU A 430 11.34 -27.11 18.53
N GLN A 431 11.13 -28.41 18.71
CA GLN A 431 10.95 -29.35 17.59
C GLN A 431 9.59 -29.14 16.91
N GLU A 432 8.51 -29.00 17.68
CA GLU A 432 7.18 -28.69 17.14
C GLU A 432 7.17 -27.31 16.44
N ALA A 433 7.86 -26.32 17.00
CA ALA A 433 8.00 -25.00 16.39
C ALA A 433 8.70 -25.06 15.01
N GLU A 434 9.76 -25.87 14.90
CA GLU A 434 10.45 -26.09 13.63
C GLU A 434 9.56 -26.75 12.60
N HIS A 435 8.79 -27.75 13.01
CA HIS A 435 7.88 -28.46 12.13
C HIS A 435 6.91 -27.48 11.43
N TYR A 436 6.30 -26.54 12.16
CA TYR A 436 5.42 -25.54 11.55
C TYR A 436 6.15 -24.59 10.57
N LEU A 437 7.39 -24.19 10.86
CA LEU A 437 8.17 -23.35 9.92
C LEU A 437 8.65 -24.13 8.69
N PHE A 438 8.87 -25.44 8.84
CA PHE A 438 9.17 -26.35 7.74
C PHE A 438 7.94 -26.54 6.84
N GLU A 439 6.77 -26.78 7.41
CA GLU A 439 5.51 -26.90 6.68
C GLU A 439 5.20 -25.64 5.87
N LEU A 440 5.38 -24.46 6.46
CA LEU A 440 5.28 -23.19 5.74
C LEU A 440 6.20 -23.13 4.52
N ARG A 441 7.48 -23.50 4.69
CA ARG A 441 8.42 -23.53 3.55
C ARG A 441 7.93 -24.48 2.47
N ARG A 442 7.46 -25.67 2.84
CA ARG A 442 6.91 -26.68 1.92
C ARG A 442 5.76 -26.11 1.10
N GLU A 443 4.79 -25.45 1.74
CA GLU A 443 3.66 -24.84 1.04
C GLU A 443 4.07 -23.75 0.06
N CYS A 444 5.06 -22.92 0.44
CA CYS A 444 5.56 -21.89 -0.45
C CYS A 444 6.29 -22.46 -1.67
N THR A 445 7.02 -23.57 -1.50
CA THR A 445 7.63 -24.30 -2.63
C THR A 445 6.57 -24.83 -3.58
N VAL A 446 5.52 -25.47 -3.06
CA VAL A 446 4.40 -25.98 -3.87
C VAL A 446 3.69 -24.85 -4.62
N ALA A 447 3.39 -23.74 -3.95
CA ALA A 447 2.75 -22.59 -4.58
C ALA A 447 3.63 -21.96 -5.68
N ALA A 448 4.95 -21.91 -5.47
CA ALA A 448 5.90 -21.41 -6.45
C ALA A 448 5.99 -22.33 -7.68
N GLU A 449 6.02 -23.65 -7.48
CA GLU A 449 6.00 -24.63 -8.56
C GLU A 449 4.71 -24.56 -9.37
N GLN A 450 3.56 -24.44 -8.72
CA GLN A 450 2.28 -24.28 -9.42
C GLN A 450 2.29 -23.02 -10.28
N LYS A 451 2.71 -21.88 -9.71
CA LYS A 451 2.81 -20.62 -10.45
C LYS A 451 3.76 -20.69 -11.65
N ARG A 452 4.86 -21.46 -11.56
CA ARG A 452 5.77 -21.68 -12.70
C ARG A 452 5.13 -22.55 -13.78
N LYS A 453 4.42 -23.61 -13.39
CA LYS A 453 3.66 -24.47 -14.31
C LYS A 453 2.63 -23.64 -15.08
N ASP A 454 1.89 -22.79 -14.38
CA ASP A 454 0.89 -21.90 -14.99
C ASP A 454 1.51 -20.89 -15.98
N ARG A 455 2.81 -20.60 -15.84
CA ARG A 455 3.57 -19.67 -16.70
C ARG A 455 4.44 -20.37 -17.77
N ALA A 456 4.42 -21.70 -17.82
CA ALA A 456 5.33 -22.50 -18.64
C ALA A 456 6.83 -22.15 -18.43
N GLU A 457 7.20 -21.70 -17.24
CA GLU A 457 8.60 -21.40 -16.89
C GLU A 457 9.35 -22.71 -16.59
N PRO A 458 10.63 -22.83 -17.00
CA PRO A 458 11.43 -24.00 -16.67
C PRO A 458 11.60 -24.16 -15.16
N ALA A 459 11.79 -25.40 -14.71
CA ALA A 459 12.04 -25.70 -13.31
C ALA A 459 13.27 -24.91 -12.82
N GLY A 460 13.03 -23.91 -11.96
CA GLY A 460 14.09 -23.12 -11.35
C GLY A 460 14.87 -23.95 -10.34
N ASP A 461 16.13 -23.57 -10.10
CA ASP A 461 16.98 -24.21 -9.11
C ASP A 461 16.32 -24.17 -7.72
N SER A 462 15.87 -25.33 -7.25
CA SER A 462 15.19 -25.53 -5.96
C SER A 462 16.15 -25.43 -4.77
N SER A 463 17.45 -25.21 -5.03
CA SER A 463 18.50 -25.13 -4.01
C SER A 463 18.47 -23.84 -3.18
N ILE A 464 17.76 -22.80 -3.61
CA ILE A 464 17.77 -21.51 -2.91
C ILE A 464 16.59 -21.47 -1.93
N GLY A 465 16.88 -21.62 -0.64
CA GLY A 465 15.93 -21.52 0.49
C GLY A 465 15.31 -20.12 0.69
N GLU A 466 14.79 -19.54 -0.37
CA GLU A 466 14.03 -18.30 -0.41
C GLU A 466 12.54 -18.64 -0.51
N VAL A 467 11.76 -18.11 0.44
CA VAL A 467 10.31 -18.28 0.44
C VAL A 467 9.74 -17.31 -0.58
N SER A 468 9.31 -17.81 -1.74
CA SER A 468 8.70 -17.02 -2.80
C SER A 468 7.18 -16.96 -2.63
N GLY A 469 6.49 -16.10 -3.39
CA GLY A 469 5.03 -15.94 -3.31
C GLY A 469 4.51 -15.13 -2.10
N LEU A 470 5.27 -15.03 -1.01
CA LEU A 470 4.88 -14.26 0.18
C LEU A 470 5.05 -12.74 0.02
N SER A 471 4.19 -11.99 0.70
CA SER A 471 4.37 -10.55 0.94
C SER A 471 5.65 -10.26 1.71
N LYS A 472 6.15 -9.03 1.58
CA LYS A 472 7.35 -8.56 2.31
C LYS A 472 7.21 -8.73 3.83
N GLU A 473 6.01 -8.53 4.38
CA GLU A 473 5.73 -8.64 5.81
C GLU A 473 5.75 -10.10 6.28
N ALA A 474 5.09 -11.01 5.55
CA ALA A 474 5.11 -12.43 5.86
C ALA A 474 6.52 -13.04 5.74
N LYS A 475 7.29 -12.67 4.70
CA LYS A 475 8.70 -13.07 4.56
C LYS A 475 9.55 -12.60 5.73
N LEU A 476 9.39 -11.34 6.15
CA LEU A 476 10.11 -10.80 7.29
C LEU A 476 9.80 -11.60 8.56
N ARG A 477 8.51 -11.85 8.85
CA ARG A 477 8.08 -12.63 10.02
C ARG A 477 8.66 -14.04 10.00
N TYR A 478 8.58 -14.73 8.86
CA TYR A 478 9.18 -16.05 8.69
C TYR A 478 10.69 -16.07 9.00
N HIS A 479 11.45 -15.14 8.42
CA HIS A 479 12.89 -15.08 8.64
C HIS A 479 13.26 -14.75 10.09
N ILE A 480 12.50 -13.86 10.73
CA ILE A 480 12.64 -13.56 12.15
C ILE A 480 12.42 -14.84 12.98
N SER A 481 11.32 -15.55 12.77
CA SER A 481 10.99 -16.73 13.58
C SER A 481 11.98 -17.88 13.35
N MET A 482 12.44 -18.10 12.11
CA MET A 482 13.54 -19.04 11.83
C MET A 482 14.84 -18.65 12.54
N ALA A 483 15.18 -17.36 12.56
CA ALA A 483 16.40 -16.88 13.20
C ALA A 483 16.32 -17.00 14.73
N LYS A 484 15.18 -16.66 15.34
CA LYS A 484 14.91 -16.89 16.77
C LYS A 484 15.04 -18.36 17.13
N LEU A 485 14.44 -19.26 16.34
CA LEU A 485 14.50 -20.70 16.57
C LEU A 485 15.95 -21.23 16.54
N ALA A 486 16.73 -20.85 15.53
CA ALA A 486 18.13 -21.21 15.43
C ALA A 486 18.94 -20.66 16.62
N HIS A 487 18.69 -19.40 17.00
CA HIS A 487 19.32 -18.77 18.15
C HIS A 487 19.02 -19.50 19.46
N LEU A 488 17.76 -19.88 19.71
CA LEU A 488 17.36 -20.67 20.89
C LEU A 488 18.03 -22.05 20.94
N ARG A 489 18.36 -22.62 19.78
CA ARG A 489 19.10 -23.89 19.65
C ARG A 489 20.62 -23.73 19.70
N ARG A 490 21.13 -22.50 19.78
CA ARG A 490 22.55 -22.17 19.67
C ARG A 490 23.17 -22.58 18.32
N ASP A 491 22.36 -22.70 17.27
CA ASP A 491 22.83 -22.82 15.90
C ASP A 491 23.13 -21.42 15.37
N TRP A 492 24.32 -20.92 15.73
CA TRP A 492 24.72 -19.54 15.49
C TRP A 492 24.85 -19.22 13.99
N GLU A 493 25.27 -20.17 13.17
CA GLU A 493 25.39 -19.97 11.72
C GLU A 493 24.01 -19.86 11.05
N SER A 494 23.07 -20.72 11.41
CA SER A 494 21.69 -20.60 10.89
C SER A 494 21.02 -19.35 11.41
N ALA A 495 21.29 -18.95 12.67
CA ALA A 495 20.80 -17.70 13.23
C ALA A 495 21.33 -16.50 12.44
N GLU A 496 22.64 -16.44 12.13
CA GLU A 496 23.24 -15.39 11.32
C GLU A 496 22.56 -15.26 9.95
N ARG A 497 22.40 -16.40 9.25
CA ARG A 497 21.73 -16.44 7.94
C ARG A 497 20.29 -15.95 8.04
N GLY A 498 19.56 -16.39 9.06
CA GLY A 498 18.17 -15.98 9.31
C GLY A 498 18.04 -14.48 9.57
N TRP A 499 18.87 -13.93 10.45
CA TRP A 499 18.84 -12.50 10.77
C TRP A 499 19.27 -11.63 9.58
N THR A 500 20.22 -12.08 8.78
CA THR A 500 20.62 -11.40 7.54
C THR A 500 19.46 -11.33 6.54
N LYS A 501 18.73 -12.45 6.36
CA LYS A 501 17.51 -12.47 5.53
C LYS A 501 16.43 -11.55 6.08
N ALA A 502 16.23 -11.52 7.40
CA ALA A 502 15.30 -10.60 8.05
C ALA A 502 15.69 -9.13 7.84
N LEU A 503 16.98 -8.79 7.95
CA LEU A 503 17.49 -7.44 7.71
C LEU A 503 17.25 -7.00 6.26
N ASN A 504 17.53 -7.88 5.31
CA ASN A 504 17.25 -7.63 3.90
C ASN A 504 15.75 -7.46 3.61
N ALA A 505 14.89 -8.22 4.31
CA ALA A 505 13.43 -8.10 4.17
C ALA A 505 12.90 -6.78 4.77
N VAL A 506 13.36 -6.39 5.98
CA VAL A 506 12.87 -5.17 6.64
C VAL A 506 13.29 -3.90 5.89
N ASN A 507 14.48 -3.89 5.27
CA ASN A 507 14.95 -2.77 4.45
C ASN A 507 14.11 -2.53 3.19
N LYS A 508 13.34 -3.53 2.73
CA LYS A 508 12.41 -3.43 1.59
C LYS A 508 11.01 -2.90 2.00
N ILE A 509 10.76 -2.73 3.30
CA ILE A 509 9.51 -2.22 3.84
C ILE A 509 9.72 -0.74 4.19
N PRO A 510 8.91 0.20 3.65
CA PRO A 510 9.04 1.63 3.97
C PRO A 510 9.07 1.86 5.48
N PRO A 511 9.83 2.86 5.95
CA PRO A 511 10.31 2.94 7.32
C PRO A 511 9.17 2.82 8.33
N ARG A 512 9.15 1.70 9.03
CA ARG A 512 8.43 1.53 10.30
C ARG A 512 9.48 1.69 11.40
N SER A 513 9.51 2.88 12.00
CA SER A 513 9.97 3.09 13.38
C SER A 513 11.45 2.86 13.73
N GLY A 514 12.24 2.14 12.92
CA GLY A 514 13.64 1.78 13.21
C GLY A 514 13.81 0.76 14.34
N HIS A 515 12.79 0.57 15.18
CA HIS A 515 12.82 -0.29 16.36
C HIS A 515 13.02 -1.78 16.01
N THR A 516 12.27 -2.29 15.02
CA THR A 516 12.43 -3.68 14.55
C THR A 516 13.82 -3.92 13.97
N THR A 517 14.32 -2.99 13.14
CA THR A 517 15.68 -3.07 12.61
C THR A 517 16.71 -3.10 13.74
N ARG A 518 16.53 -2.28 14.79
CA ARG A 518 17.39 -2.28 15.98
C ARG A 518 17.42 -3.64 16.66
N ILE A 519 16.28 -4.29 16.88
CA ILE A 519 16.21 -5.61 17.52
C ILE A 519 16.87 -6.69 16.64
N ILE A 520 16.70 -6.64 15.31
CA ILE A 520 17.41 -7.53 14.38
C ILE A 520 18.92 -7.35 14.51
N LEU A 521 19.42 -6.10 14.52
CA LEU A 521 20.84 -5.83 14.69
C LEU A 521 21.37 -6.24 16.07
N LEU A 522 20.60 -6.07 17.14
CA LEU A 522 20.94 -6.58 18.47
C LEU A 522 21.10 -8.10 18.44
N SER A 523 20.20 -8.79 17.74
CA SER A 523 20.26 -10.25 17.59
C SER A 523 21.48 -10.70 16.76
N GLN A 524 21.81 -9.99 15.69
CA GLN A 524 23.02 -10.25 14.88
C GLN A 524 24.30 -10.02 15.68
N ARG A 525 24.36 -8.92 16.45
CA ARG A 525 25.52 -8.61 17.30
C ARG A 525 25.80 -9.74 18.28
N GLU A 526 24.77 -10.26 18.96
CA GLU A 526 24.94 -11.39 19.86
C GLU A 526 25.49 -12.62 19.13
N VAL A 527 24.92 -12.96 17.97
CA VAL A 527 25.39 -14.08 17.14
C VAL A 527 26.86 -13.89 16.72
N PHE A 528 27.27 -12.67 16.34
CA PHE A 528 28.66 -12.38 16.00
C PHE A 528 29.62 -12.55 17.18
N LEU A 529 29.21 -12.17 18.38
CA LEU A 529 30.01 -12.40 19.59
C LEU A 529 30.17 -13.90 19.85
N GLN A 530 29.10 -14.69 19.73
CA GLN A 530 29.16 -16.16 19.88
C GLN A 530 30.05 -16.84 18.83
N LEU A 531 30.13 -16.27 17.62
CA LEU A 531 30.99 -16.75 16.53
C LEU A 531 32.42 -16.19 16.60
N GLY A 532 32.77 -15.39 17.62
CA GLY A 532 34.10 -14.79 17.76
C GLY A 532 34.41 -13.66 16.76
N ARG A 533 33.39 -13.09 16.11
CA ARG A 533 33.52 -12.03 15.07
C ARG A 533 33.37 -10.63 15.67
N SER A 534 34.28 -10.26 16.57
CA SER A 534 34.18 -9.01 17.36
C SER A 534 34.13 -7.74 16.50
N SER A 535 34.84 -7.69 15.36
CA SER A 535 34.82 -6.52 14.47
C SER A 535 33.42 -6.21 13.93
N LEU A 536 32.70 -7.23 13.44
CA LEU A 536 31.33 -7.11 12.95
C LEU A 536 30.36 -6.75 14.08
N ALA A 537 30.60 -7.26 15.30
CA ALA A 537 29.81 -6.92 16.48
C ALA A 537 29.94 -5.43 16.85
N ASP A 538 31.15 -4.86 16.74
CA ASP A 538 31.43 -3.45 17.03
C ASP A 538 30.86 -2.52 15.94
N GLU A 539 30.96 -2.89 14.67
CA GLU A 539 30.30 -2.14 13.58
C GLU A 539 28.78 -2.09 13.77
N THR A 540 28.18 -3.23 14.15
CA THR A 540 26.74 -3.34 14.39
C THR A 540 26.30 -2.46 15.57
N LYS A 541 27.15 -2.31 16.60
CA LYS A 541 26.89 -1.47 17.78
C LYS A 541 26.63 0.00 17.41
N MET A 542 27.36 0.55 16.45
CA MET A 542 27.18 1.95 16.01
C MET A 542 25.81 2.16 15.35
N ASN A 543 25.38 1.21 14.51
CA ASN A 543 24.07 1.23 13.88
C ASN A 543 22.92 1.10 14.90
N ILE A 544 23.11 0.29 15.94
CA ILE A 544 22.15 0.15 17.05
C ILE A 544 21.95 1.50 17.76
N VAL A 545 23.03 2.20 18.11
CA VAL A 545 22.97 3.51 18.80
C VAL A 545 22.24 4.56 17.93
N LEU A 546 22.50 4.55 16.62
CA LEU A 546 21.80 5.44 15.69
C LEU A 546 20.29 5.14 15.64
N LEU A 547 19.92 3.87 15.50
CA LEU A 547 18.51 3.46 15.44
C LEU A 547 17.77 3.67 16.76
N GLU A 548 18.46 3.59 17.90
CA GLU A 548 17.88 3.91 19.20
C GLU A 548 17.43 5.37 19.27
N LYS A 549 18.27 6.31 18.80
CA LYS A 549 17.90 7.73 18.71
C LYS A 549 16.73 7.97 17.77
N VAL A 550 16.68 7.28 16.64
CA VAL A 550 15.60 7.44 15.64
C VAL A 550 14.29 6.80 16.11
N SER A 551 14.37 5.69 16.85
CA SER A 551 13.19 4.94 17.33
C SER A 551 12.61 5.46 18.64
N ALA A 552 13.31 6.34 19.36
CA ALA A 552 12.83 6.90 20.63
C ALA A 552 11.44 7.56 20.55
N ASN A 553 11.10 8.14 19.41
CA ASN A 553 9.80 8.82 19.18
C ASN A 553 8.82 7.98 18.35
N SER A 554 9.08 6.69 18.16
CA SER A 554 8.19 5.83 17.40
C SER A 554 6.96 5.45 18.22
N GLU A 555 5.78 5.65 17.64
CA GLU A 555 4.50 5.17 18.20
C GLU A 555 4.19 3.71 17.81
N ALA A 556 4.90 3.13 16.85
CA ALA A 556 4.63 1.78 16.32
C ALA A 556 5.76 0.81 16.67
N ASN A 557 5.99 0.57 17.96
CA ASN A 557 7.08 -0.27 18.45
C ASN A 557 6.77 -1.78 18.39
N TYR A 558 5.48 -2.15 18.37
CA TYR A 558 5.01 -3.52 18.59
C TYR A 558 4.37 -4.15 17.34
N TRP A 559 4.80 -3.74 16.15
CA TRP A 559 4.19 -4.23 14.91
C TRP A 559 4.58 -5.67 14.56
N ILE A 560 5.76 -6.13 14.97
CA ILE A 560 6.14 -7.54 15.01
C ILE A 560 5.78 -8.12 16.39
N PRO A 561 4.86 -9.10 16.47
CA PRO A 561 4.52 -9.76 17.74
C PRO A 561 5.74 -10.39 18.41
N ARG A 562 5.72 -10.46 19.75
CA ARG A 562 6.76 -11.03 20.63
C ARG A 562 8.18 -10.47 20.52
N PHE A 563 8.38 -9.39 19.76
CA PHE A 563 9.73 -8.88 19.52
C PHE A 563 10.31 -8.16 20.74
N MET A 564 9.46 -7.70 21.66
CA MET A 564 9.88 -7.09 22.92
C MET A 564 10.36 -8.12 23.92
N GLU A 565 9.65 -9.23 24.06
CA GLU A 565 10.06 -10.37 24.88
C GLU A 565 11.37 -10.95 24.35
N TRP A 566 11.56 -10.95 23.03
CA TRP A 566 12.85 -11.29 22.43
C TRP A 566 13.94 -10.27 22.79
N GLN A 567 13.64 -8.97 22.77
CA GLN A 567 14.59 -7.96 23.21
C GLN A 567 14.98 -8.14 24.69
N ASP A 568 14.02 -8.47 25.56
CA ASP A 568 14.26 -8.71 26.97
C ASP A 568 15.06 -10.00 27.20
N TYR A 569 14.79 -11.05 26.41
CA TYR A 569 15.63 -12.24 26.33
C TYR A 569 17.09 -11.88 26.02
N LEU A 570 17.34 -11.06 24.99
CA LEU A 570 18.70 -10.64 24.62
C LEU A 570 19.39 -9.83 25.74
N LYS A 571 18.67 -8.96 26.45
CA LYS A 571 19.22 -8.20 27.60
C LYS A 571 19.62 -9.12 28.75
N ALA A 572 18.77 -10.09 29.08
CA ALA A 572 19.04 -11.06 30.14
C ALA A 572 20.28 -11.91 29.81
N HIS A 573 20.44 -12.34 28.55
CA HIS A 573 21.54 -13.21 28.13
C HIS A 573 22.86 -12.46 27.95
N SER A 574 22.83 -11.22 27.47
CA SER A 574 24.03 -10.38 27.37
C SER A 574 24.60 -9.97 28.74
N SER A 575 23.75 -9.85 29.77
CA SER A 575 24.20 -9.54 31.13
C SER A 575 24.90 -10.73 31.81
N SER A 576 24.51 -11.96 31.47
CA SER A 576 25.09 -13.20 32.03
C SER A 576 26.48 -13.55 31.49
N GLN A 577 26.90 -12.94 30.38
CA GLN A 577 28.22 -13.20 29.76
C GLN A 577 29.32 -12.22 30.24
N ILE A 578 28.98 -11.21 31.04
CA ILE A 578 29.92 -10.20 31.54
C ILE A 578 30.44 -10.55 32.96
N ALA A 579 30.11 -11.72 33.51
CA ALA A 579 30.73 -12.18 34.75
C ALA A 579 32.20 -12.57 34.45
N PRO A 580 33.19 -11.89 35.07
CA PRO A 580 34.60 -12.15 34.79
C PRO A 580 35.00 -13.51 35.37
N SER A 581 35.55 -14.37 34.50
CA SER A 581 36.38 -15.52 34.88
C SER A 581 37.78 -15.05 35.27
#